data_AF-Q98QG0-F1
#
_entry.id   AF-Q98QG0-F1
#
_cell.length_a   1.000
_cell.length_b   1.000
_cell.length_c   1.000
_cell.angle_alpha   90.00
_cell.angle_beta   90.00
_cell.angle_gamma   90.00
#
_symmetry.space_group_name_H-M   'P 1'
#
loop_
_entity.id
_entity.type
_entity.pdbx_description
1 polymer ?
#
loop_
_entity_poly.entity_id
_entity_poly.type
_entity_poly.pdbx_seq_one_letter_code
_entity_poly.pdbx_strand_id
1 'polypeptide(L)'
;MIILYNLFGLLLERNLVLIKIINILKFRKSKIWKGNMSESKTKMEKWYCTQRLDENDNKFWSLKEAGKEPVAAFKTQSDTIDYFKSMNLNAHLWFQKGGKFVRTIKTYKTEKGEEMIVIDTNDSEEKTKDKLKIIEARNNKKKEERAKAEKLMQEEKAKEKALEEEKANEEARKESLRMERAKKAQEAKKARDTQEMAQKAEEEARQKALEEEKARKAQEQKRLEEEQEALEKARLEAEALEAQRKAEEEAEKARLEAEVLEAQKRAEEEAKNARLEAEALEQKRIIEEERLRAEAERLERELQEELESNQKNEREMENEVLEDVFINLEEDKKPDFQVAGHNTYEHQEVVPIVVDDKAEKEQMLKQEERKSRLAKQMEQEIKKAKREQEAKEALKNEPVKKVDLPKKNKMKKEVLNKILLSLFALVILITLILLIYLLSNRPSA
;
A
#
# COMPACT_ATOMS: atom_id res chain seq x y z
N MET A 1 -31.79 10.71 -10.79
CA MET A 1 -31.63 10.37 -9.35
C MET A 1 -32.93 10.58 -8.57
N ILE A 2 -33.26 11.80 -8.14
CA ILE A 2 -34.34 12.10 -7.16
C ILE A 2 -35.68 11.38 -7.46
N ILE A 3 -36.18 11.46 -8.70
CA ILE A 3 -37.45 10.82 -9.10
C ILE A 3 -37.44 9.29 -8.88
N LEU A 4 -36.31 8.62 -9.14
CA LEU A 4 -36.16 7.17 -8.90
C LEU A 4 -36.14 6.84 -7.41
N TYR A 5 -35.58 7.71 -6.57
CA TYR A 5 -35.59 7.56 -5.11
C TYR A 5 -37.02 7.64 -4.56
N ASN A 6 -37.80 8.63 -5.00
CA ASN A 6 -39.20 8.78 -4.61
C ASN A 6 -40.06 7.60 -5.10
N LEU A 7 -39.81 7.12 -6.34
CA LEU A 7 -40.51 5.95 -6.87
C LEU A 7 -40.19 4.68 -6.07
N PHE A 8 -38.93 4.51 -5.64
CA PHE A 8 -38.49 3.36 -4.84
C PHE A 8 -39.03 3.40 -3.41
N GLY A 9 -39.12 4.58 -2.79
CA GLY A 9 -39.77 4.78 -1.49
C GLY A 9 -41.23 4.34 -1.51
N LEU A 10 -42.02 4.83 -2.47
CA LEU A 10 -43.42 4.42 -2.67
C LEU A 10 -43.57 2.90 -2.92
N LEU A 11 -42.59 2.27 -3.57
CA LEU A 11 -42.58 0.83 -3.82
C LEU A 11 -42.29 0.02 -2.54
N LEU A 12 -41.37 0.50 -1.70
CA LEU A 12 -41.08 -0.08 -0.38
C LEU A 12 -42.28 0.04 0.57
N GLU A 13 -42.92 1.21 0.66
CA GLU A 13 -44.10 1.42 1.51
C GLU A 13 -45.26 0.50 1.12
N ARG A 14 -45.58 0.41 -0.18
CA ARG A 14 -46.65 -0.47 -0.67
C ARG A 14 -46.35 -1.95 -0.42
N ASN A 15 -45.09 -2.37 -0.53
CA ASN A 15 -44.66 -3.71 -0.14
C ASN A 15 -44.77 -3.94 1.38
N LEU A 16 -44.43 -2.96 2.22
CA LEU A 16 -44.56 -3.06 3.67
C LEU A 16 -46.03 -3.20 4.11
N VAL A 17 -46.94 -2.47 3.44
CA VAL A 17 -48.39 -2.60 3.61
C VAL A 17 -48.89 -3.98 3.17
N LEU A 18 -48.44 -4.49 2.02
CA LEU A 18 -48.77 -5.85 1.56
C LEU A 18 -48.30 -6.93 2.55
N ILE A 19 -47.08 -6.82 3.10
CA ILE A 19 -46.58 -7.76 4.12
C ILE A 19 -47.43 -7.71 5.40
N LYS A 20 -47.81 -6.50 5.86
CA LYS A 20 -48.74 -6.35 6.99
C LYS A 20 -50.11 -6.98 6.70
N ILE A 21 -50.68 -6.78 5.52
CA ILE A 21 -51.96 -7.39 5.10
C ILE A 21 -51.84 -8.92 5.05
N ILE A 22 -50.76 -9.48 4.48
CA ILE A 22 -50.52 -10.93 4.42
C ILE A 22 -50.39 -11.53 5.82
N ASN A 23 -49.70 -10.86 6.75
CA ASN A 23 -49.60 -11.33 8.14
C ASN A 23 -50.93 -11.22 8.89
N ILE A 24 -51.72 -10.16 8.68
CA ILE A 24 -53.09 -10.04 9.21
C ILE A 24 -54.00 -11.15 8.65
N LEU A 25 -53.87 -11.51 7.38
CA LEU A 25 -54.62 -12.61 6.76
C LEU A 25 -54.19 -13.99 7.26
N LYS A 26 -52.88 -14.24 7.45
CA LYS A 26 -52.38 -15.46 8.10
C LYS A 26 -52.89 -15.58 9.54
N PHE A 27 -52.81 -14.50 10.32
CA PHE A 27 -53.28 -14.45 11.71
C PHE A 27 -54.80 -14.60 11.81
N ARG A 28 -55.57 -14.02 10.89
CA ARG A 28 -57.01 -14.28 10.79
C ARG A 28 -57.30 -15.73 10.41
N LYS A 29 -56.60 -16.34 9.45
CA LYS A 29 -56.79 -17.76 9.12
C LYS A 29 -56.51 -18.68 10.31
N SER A 30 -55.41 -18.48 11.05
CA SER A 30 -55.12 -19.32 12.22
C SER A 30 -56.12 -19.12 13.37
N LYS A 31 -56.65 -17.90 13.56
CA LYS A 31 -57.67 -17.63 14.59
C LYS A 31 -59.09 -18.07 14.19
N ILE A 32 -59.42 -18.08 12.89
CA ILE A 32 -60.68 -18.62 12.35
C ILE A 32 -60.68 -20.16 12.40
N TRP A 33 -59.54 -20.82 12.13
CA TRP A 33 -59.44 -22.29 12.21
C TRP A 33 -59.31 -22.82 13.65
N LYS A 34 -58.98 -21.94 14.62
CA LYS A 34 -59.23 -22.15 16.05
C LYS A 34 -60.61 -21.65 16.50
N GLY A 35 -61.53 -21.37 15.56
CA GLY A 35 -62.95 -21.25 15.87
C GLY A 35 -63.44 -22.57 16.46
N ASN A 36 -64.06 -22.51 17.65
CA ASN A 36 -64.32 -23.68 18.48
C ASN A 36 -65.02 -24.82 17.71
N MET A 37 -64.29 -25.91 17.44
CA MET A 37 -64.87 -27.26 17.44
C MET A 37 -65.20 -27.69 18.88
N SER A 38 -65.90 -26.83 19.62
CA SER A 38 -66.71 -27.27 20.73
C SER A 38 -67.74 -28.22 20.14
N GLU A 39 -67.68 -29.50 20.51
CA GLU A 39 -68.63 -30.49 20.04
C GLU A 39 -70.05 -30.05 20.43
N SER A 40 -70.76 -29.46 19.47
CA SER A 40 -72.10 -28.92 19.61
C SER A 40 -73.11 -30.06 19.66
N LYS A 41 -73.00 -30.86 20.73
CA LYS A 41 -73.73 -32.11 21.02
C LYS A 41 -75.10 -32.07 20.38
N THR A 42 -75.22 -32.68 19.20
CA THR A 42 -76.28 -32.37 18.24
C THR A 42 -77.62 -32.52 18.93
N LYS A 43 -78.27 -31.38 19.22
CA LYS A 43 -79.34 -31.28 20.22
C LYS A 43 -80.54 -32.08 19.73
N MET A 44 -80.66 -33.32 20.19
CA MET A 44 -81.71 -34.23 19.72
C MET A 44 -83.07 -33.59 19.94
N GLU A 45 -83.75 -33.32 18.83
CA GLU A 45 -85.05 -32.65 18.85
C GLU A 45 -86.09 -33.56 19.47
N LYS A 46 -87.11 -32.94 20.06
CA LYS A 46 -88.19 -33.65 20.73
C LYS A 46 -89.46 -33.50 19.89
N TRP A 47 -89.96 -34.61 19.38
CA TRP A 47 -91.14 -34.67 18.52
C TRP A 47 -92.21 -35.59 19.13
N TYR A 48 -93.46 -35.20 19.00
CA TYR A 48 -94.61 -35.91 19.55
C TYR A 48 -95.62 -36.20 18.45
N CYS A 49 -96.11 -37.44 18.41
CA CYS A 49 -97.22 -37.83 17.56
C CYS A 49 -98.39 -38.31 18.43
N THR A 50 -99.45 -37.52 18.53
CA THR A 50 -100.59 -37.81 19.41
C THR A 50 -101.80 -38.24 18.59
N GLN A 51 -102.40 -39.39 18.91
CA GLN A 51 -103.67 -39.81 18.32
C GLN A 51 -104.80 -38.90 18.84
N ARG A 52 -105.61 -38.39 17.90
CA ARG A 52 -106.77 -37.52 18.11
C ARG A 52 -107.99 -38.06 17.35
N LEU A 53 -109.15 -37.49 17.66
CA LEU A 53 -110.39 -37.64 16.91
C LEU A 53 -110.63 -36.33 16.12
N ASP A 54 -111.21 -36.43 14.93
CA ASP A 54 -111.78 -35.28 14.21
C ASP A 54 -113.25 -35.04 14.62
N GLU A 55 -113.91 -34.08 13.96
CA GLU A 55 -115.32 -33.74 14.18
C GLU A 55 -116.31 -34.87 13.84
N ASN A 56 -115.83 -35.96 13.22
CA ASN A 56 -116.61 -37.13 12.79
C ASN A 56 -116.12 -38.42 13.49
N ASP A 57 -115.45 -38.30 14.64
CA ASP A 57 -114.83 -39.39 15.41
C ASP A 57 -113.76 -40.23 14.66
N ASN A 58 -113.25 -39.75 13.51
CA ASN A 58 -112.16 -40.43 12.81
C ASN A 58 -110.84 -40.27 13.56
N LYS A 59 -110.13 -41.38 13.72
CA LYS A 59 -108.84 -41.42 14.43
C LYS A 59 -107.70 -41.00 13.50
N PHE A 60 -107.04 -39.90 13.82
CA PHE A 60 -105.86 -39.41 13.11
C PHE A 60 -104.67 -39.20 14.05
N TRP A 61 -103.47 -39.08 13.48
CA TRP A 61 -102.20 -38.91 14.18
C TRP A 61 -101.63 -37.52 13.90
N SER A 62 -101.52 -36.69 14.93
CA SER A 62 -101.06 -35.30 14.83
C SER A 62 -99.59 -35.20 15.24
N LEU A 63 -98.72 -34.81 14.31
CA LEU A 63 -97.27 -34.70 14.49
C LEU A 63 -96.87 -33.25 14.81
N LYS A 64 -96.09 -33.05 15.88
CA LYS A 64 -95.56 -31.74 16.28
C LYS A 64 -94.17 -31.82 16.91
N GLU A 65 -93.43 -30.72 16.87
CA GLU A 65 -92.24 -30.51 17.70
C GLU A 65 -92.62 -30.10 19.14
N ALA A 66 -91.74 -30.32 20.10
CA ALA A 66 -91.95 -29.97 21.49
C ALA A 66 -92.11 -28.45 21.69
N GLY A 67 -93.27 -28.03 22.18
CA GLY A 67 -93.59 -26.61 22.40
C GLY A 67 -94.01 -25.86 21.13
N LYS A 68 -94.20 -26.53 20.00
CA LYS A 68 -94.72 -25.95 18.75
C LYS A 68 -96.11 -26.52 18.40
N GLU A 69 -96.73 -25.91 17.41
CA GLU A 69 -98.02 -26.33 16.84
C GLU A 69 -97.87 -27.61 15.98
N PRO A 70 -98.99 -28.29 15.66
CA PRO A 70 -98.99 -29.41 14.71
C PRO A 70 -98.44 -29.01 13.33
N VAL A 71 -97.46 -29.76 12.86
CA VAL A 71 -96.84 -29.59 11.53
C VAL A 71 -97.63 -30.37 10.47
N ALA A 72 -98.16 -31.53 10.83
CA ALA A 72 -98.93 -32.38 9.92
C ALA A 72 -99.89 -33.33 10.67
N ALA A 73 -100.87 -33.87 9.93
CA ALA A 73 -101.83 -34.86 10.41
C ALA A 73 -101.92 -36.04 9.43
N PHE A 74 -101.96 -37.27 9.96
CA PHE A 74 -101.87 -38.52 9.20
C PHE A 74 -102.97 -39.50 9.57
N LYS A 75 -103.36 -40.36 8.62
CA LYS A 75 -104.36 -41.42 8.88
C LYS A 75 -103.73 -42.59 9.63
N THR A 76 -102.51 -43.00 9.26
CA THR A 76 -101.81 -44.12 9.89
C THR A 76 -100.55 -43.68 10.65
N GLN A 77 -100.02 -44.58 11.49
CA GLN A 77 -98.69 -44.40 12.06
C GLN A 77 -97.61 -44.46 10.97
N SER A 78 -97.74 -45.27 9.91
CA SER A 78 -96.67 -45.41 8.91
C SER A 78 -96.43 -44.10 8.18
N ASP A 79 -97.50 -43.47 7.68
CA ASP A 79 -97.41 -42.17 6.98
C ASP A 79 -96.69 -41.13 7.85
N THR A 80 -96.97 -41.12 9.16
CA THR A 80 -96.27 -40.25 10.12
C THR A 80 -94.79 -40.58 10.24
N ILE A 81 -94.45 -41.87 10.33
CA ILE A 81 -93.07 -42.36 10.48
C ILE A 81 -92.26 -42.06 9.22
N ASP A 82 -92.85 -42.26 8.05
CA ASP A 82 -92.18 -42.09 6.76
C ASP A 82 -92.03 -40.61 6.40
N TYR A 83 -93.02 -39.76 6.75
CA TYR A 83 -92.85 -38.30 6.73
C TYR A 83 -91.76 -37.83 7.71
N PHE A 84 -91.73 -38.34 8.95
CA PHE A 84 -90.69 -38.01 9.93
C PHE A 84 -89.28 -38.43 9.48
N LYS A 85 -89.13 -39.59 8.83
CA LYS A 85 -87.86 -39.98 8.16
C LYS A 85 -87.49 -38.98 7.06
N SER A 86 -88.45 -38.52 6.27
CA SER A 86 -88.18 -37.58 5.16
C SER A 86 -87.63 -36.23 5.61
N MET A 87 -87.91 -35.78 6.84
CA MET A 87 -87.36 -34.55 7.41
C MET A 87 -85.83 -34.55 7.58
N ASN A 88 -85.19 -35.74 7.61
CA ASN A 88 -83.75 -35.89 7.82
C ASN A 88 -83.20 -35.14 9.06
N LEU A 89 -83.87 -35.32 10.21
CA LEU A 89 -83.55 -34.70 11.51
C LEU A 89 -82.91 -35.69 12.48
N ASN A 90 -82.15 -35.17 13.45
CA ASN A 90 -81.60 -35.94 14.56
C ASN A 90 -82.52 -35.79 15.79
N ALA A 91 -83.44 -36.74 15.99
CA ALA A 91 -84.64 -36.49 16.78
C ALA A 91 -85.17 -37.74 17.51
N HIS A 92 -85.93 -37.50 18.58
CA HIS A 92 -86.75 -38.49 19.26
C HIS A 92 -88.23 -38.21 18.95
N LEU A 93 -88.92 -39.17 18.33
CA LEU A 93 -90.36 -39.15 18.10
C LEU A 93 -91.08 -40.08 19.09
N TRP A 94 -91.99 -39.54 19.90
CA TRP A 94 -92.83 -40.29 20.82
C TRP A 94 -94.28 -40.35 20.33
N PHE A 95 -94.80 -41.57 20.13
CA PHE A 95 -96.22 -41.80 19.85
C PHE A 95 -97.02 -41.87 21.15
N GLN A 96 -98.16 -41.18 21.19
CA GLN A 96 -99.07 -41.10 22.32
C GLN A 96 -100.51 -41.48 21.93
N LYS A 97 -101.16 -42.32 22.72
CA LYS A 97 -102.57 -42.73 22.57
C LYS A 97 -103.26 -42.65 23.93
N GLY A 98 -104.33 -41.87 24.05
CA GLY A 98 -105.04 -41.68 25.32
C GLY A 98 -104.12 -41.18 26.45
N GLY A 99 -103.22 -40.24 26.15
CA GLY A 99 -102.21 -39.71 27.07
C GLY A 99 -101.02 -40.64 27.38
N LYS A 100 -101.09 -41.93 27.06
CA LYS A 100 -100.01 -42.91 27.31
C LYS A 100 -99.06 -43.00 26.12
N PHE A 101 -97.76 -43.15 26.38
CA PHE A 101 -96.75 -43.44 25.34
C PHE A 101 -96.90 -44.88 24.84
N VAL A 102 -96.82 -45.10 23.52
CA VAL A 102 -97.04 -46.42 22.90
C VAL A 102 -95.95 -46.89 21.95
N ARG A 103 -95.08 -45.99 21.46
CA ARG A 103 -93.95 -46.29 20.58
C ARG A 103 -92.96 -45.13 20.62
N THR A 104 -91.66 -45.40 20.54
CA THR A 104 -90.63 -44.36 20.41
C THR A 104 -89.72 -44.68 19.23
N ILE A 105 -89.40 -43.67 18.42
CA ILE A 105 -88.44 -43.77 17.33
C ILE A 105 -87.34 -42.76 17.56
N LYS A 106 -86.08 -43.19 17.39
CA LYS A 106 -84.90 -42.33 17.45
C LYS A 106 -84.23 -42.31 16.08
N THR A 107 -84.06 -41.12 15.51
CA THR A 107 -83.35 -40.93 14.24
C THR A 107 -81.97 -40.34 14.52
N TYR A 108 -80.92 -41.11 14.23
CA TYR A 108 -79.54 -40.65 14.36
C TYR A 108 -79.01 -40.28 12.98
N LYS A 109 -78.83 -38.98 12.76
CA LYS A 109 -78.19 -38.45 11.53
C LYS A 109 -76.67 -38.54 11.65
N THR A 110 -76.01 -39.05 10.63
CA THR A 110 -74.54 -39.00 10.51
C THR A 110 -74.05 -37.56 10.37
N GLU A 111 -72.81 -37.27 10.82
CA GLU A 111 -72.21 -35.91 10.76
C GLU A 111 -72.17 -35.30 9.35
N LYS A 112 -72.13 -36.14 8.31
CA LYS A 112 -72.18 -35.71 6.91
C LYS A 112 -73.60 -35.59 6.34
N GLY A 113 -74.62 -36.07 7.06
CA GLY A 113 -76.01 -36.13 6.62
C GLY A 113 -76.35 -37.20 5.59
N GLU A 114 -75.38 -38.02 5.18
CA GLU A 114 -75.47 -39.07 4.14
C GLU A 114 -76.38 -40.24 4.55
N GLU A 115 -76.37 -40.62 5.83
CA GLU A 115 -77.16 -41.72 6.38
C GLU A 115 -77.96 -41.32 7.63
N MET A 116 -79.15 -41.90 7.77
CA MET A 116 -79.99 -41.87 8.98
C MET A 116 -80.14 -43.29 9.54
N ILE A 117 -79.77 -43.49 10.80
CA ILE A 117 -80.01 -44.74 11.53
C ILE A 117 -81.29 -44.58 12.36
N VAL A 118 -82.35 -45.29 11.96
CA VAL A 118 -83.67 -45.27 12.62
C VAL A 118 -83.77 -46.44 13.59
N ILE A 119 -83.86 -46.17 14.89
CA ILE A 119 -84.11 -47.19 15.93
C ILE A 119 -85.55 -47.05 16.42
N ASP A 120 -86.36 -48.09 16.25
CA ASP A 120 -87.77 -48.13 16.65
C ASP A 120 -87.96 -49.06 17.86
N THR A 121 -88.82 -48.71 18.82
CA THR A 121 -89.18 -49.63 19.92
C THR A 121 -89.93 -50.87 19.46
N ASN A 122 -90.45 -50.87 18.23
CA ASN A 122 -91.17 -51.99 17.63
C ASN A 122 -90.29 -52.83 16.68
N ASP A 123 -89.00 -52.50 16.53
CA ASP A 123 -88.00 -53.40 15.95
C ASP A 123 -87.75 -54.59 16.91
N SER A 124 -87.28 -55.73 16.39
CA SER A 124 -86.80 -56.81 17.25
C SER A 124 -85.54 -56.41 18.01
N GLU A 125 -85.29 -57.05 19.17
CA GLU A 125 -84.07 -56.84 19.95
C GLU A 125 -82.79 -57.04 19.12
N GLU A 126 -82.81 -58.00 18.20
CA GLU A 126 -81.70 -58.27 17.27
C GLU A 126 -81.43 -57.08 16.34
N LYS A 127 -82.47 -56.57 15.65
CA LYS A 127 -82.38 -55.41 14.76
C LYS A 127 -81.93 -54.14 15.50
N THR A 128 -82.35 -53.95 16.75
CA THR A 128 -81.89 -52.81 17.57
C THR A 128 -80.45 -52.98 18.04
N LYS A 129 -80.03 -54.17 18.47
CA LYS A 129 -78.63 -54.50 18.81
C LYS A 129 -77.70 -54.28 17.62
N ASP A 130 -78.08 -54.69 16.41
CA ASP A 130 -77.24 -54.50 15.22
C ASP A 130 -77.11 -53.04 14.79
N LYS A 131 -78.21 -52.26 14.84
CA LYS A 131 -78.15 -50.80 14.63
C LYS A 131 -77.23 -50.10 15.64
N LEU A 132 -77.20 -50.57 16.89
CA LEU A 132 -76.29 -50.06 17.92
C LEU A 132 -74.82 -50.46 17.64
N LYS A 133 -74.53 -51.70 17.25
CA LYS A 133 -73.17 -52.14 16.83
C LYS A 133 -72.62 -51.26 15.70
N ILE A 134 -73.46 -50.90 14.72
CA ILE A 134 -73.06 -50.01 13.60
C ILE A 134 -72.68 -48.60 14.11
N ILE A 135 -73.46 -48.04 15.05
CA ILE A 135 -73.15 -46.75 15.68
C ILE A 135 -71.84 -46.83 16.48
N GLU A 136 -71.65 -47.88 17.27
CA GLU A 136 -70.46 -48.08 18.08
C GLU A 136 -69.19 -48.25 17.23
N ALA A 137 -69.21 -49.13 16.24
CA ALA A 137 -68.10 -49.34 15.32
C ALA A 137 -67.71 -48.05 14.58
N ARG A 138 -68.71 -47.26 14.14
CA ARG A 138 -68.50 -45.95 13.51
C ARG A 138 -67.89 -44.92 14.47
N ASN A 139 -68.29 -44.92 15.74
CA ASN A 139 -67.72 -44.04 16.77
C ASN A 139 -66.29 -44.44 17.13
N ASN A 140 -66.00 -45.74 17.23
CA ASN A 140 -64.65 -46.26 17.48
C ASN A 140 -63.71 -45.95 16.31
N LYS A 141 -64.16 -46.13 15.06
CA LYS A 141 -63.40 -45.71 13.86
C LYS A 141 -63.09 -44.21 13.87
N LYS A 142 -64.07 -43.34 14.18
CA LYS A 142 -63.82 -41.89 14.32
C LYS A 142 -62.82 -41.56 15.43
N LYS A 143 -62.86 -42.28 16.57
CA LYS A 143 -61.91 -42.09 17.67
C LYS A 143 -60.48 -42.45 17.22
N GLU A 144 -60.34 -43.51 16.44
CA GLU A 144 -59.06 -43.92 15.84
C GLU A 144 -58.57 -42.90 14.78
N GLU A 145 -59.45 -42.42 13.90
CA GLU A 145 -59.15 -41.38 12.90
C GLU A 145 -58.71 -40.06 13.56
N ARG A 146 -59.41 -39.62 14.62
CA ARG A 146 -59.02 -38.47 15.45
C ARG A 146 -57.65 -38.68 16.09
N ALA A 147 -57.39 -39.85 16.68
CA ALA A 147 -56.09 -40.15 17.30
C ALA A 147 -54.93 -40.21 16.28
N LYS A 148 -55.19 -40.68 15.04
CA LYS A 148 -54.23 -40.62 13.93
C LYS A 148 -53.96 -39.18 13.49
N ALA A 149 -55.00 -38.38 13.32
CA ALA A 149 -54.88 -36.97 12.96
C ALA A 149 -54.14 -36.14 14.04
N GLU A 150 -54.40 -36.42 15.32
CA GLU A 150 -53.69 -35.78 16.43
C GLU A 150 -52.20 -36.15 16.45
N LYS A 151 -51.86 -37.43 16.30
CA LYS A 151 -50.46 -37.87 16.21
C LYS A 151 -49.73 -37.22 15.03
N LEU A 152 -50.37 -37.15 13.86
CA LEU A 152 -49.80 -36.50 12.67
C LEU A 152 -49.59 -34.99 12.91
N MET A 153 -50.53 -34.30 13.56
CA MET A 153 -50.38 -32.90 13.96
C MET A 153 -49.29 -32.69 15.01
N GLN A 154 -49.06 -33.65 15.92
CA GLN A 154 -47.96 -33.60 16.89
C GLN A 154 -46.60 -33.82 16.19
N GLU A 155 -46.53 -34.75 15.23
CA GLU A 155 -45.36 -35.02 14.41
C GLU A 155 -44.98 -33.83 13.50
N GLU A 156 -45.98 -33.18 12.89
CA GLU A 156 -45.79 -31.97 12.07
C GLU A 156 -45.22 -30.81 12.91
N LYS A 157 -45.78 -30.57 14.11
CA LYS A 157 -45.23 -29.57 15.05
C LYS A 157 -43.82 -29.90 15.53
N ALA A 158 -43.51 -31.18 15.74
CA ALA A 158 -42.17 -31.61 16.11
C ALA A 158 -41.16 -31.33 14.99
N LYS A 159 -41.55 -31.58 13.73
CA LYS A 159 -40.75 -31.23 12.53
C LYS A 159 -40.61 -29.72 12.34
N GLU A 160 -41.68 -28.95 12.55
CA GLU A 160 -41.65 -27.48 12.49
C GLU A 160 -40.67 -26.91 13.53
N LYS A 161 -40.74 -27.37 14.78
CA LYS A 161 -39.81 -26.97 15.85
C LYS A 161 -38.36 -27.37 15.55
N ALA A 162 -38.13 -28.61 15.08
CA ALA A 162 -36.77 -29.06 14.74
C ALA A 162 -36.15 -28.22 13.60
N LEU A 163 -36.97 -27.83 12.61
CA LEU A 163 -36.56 -26.95 11.51
C LEU A 163 -36.35 -25.49 11.94
N GLU A 164 -37.02 -25.03 13.00
CA GLU A 164 -36.76 -23.73 13.64
C GLU A 164 -35.43 -23.75 14.41
N GLU A 165 -35.18 -24.82 15.17
CA GLU A 165 -33.93 -25.06 15.91
C GLU A 165 -32.72 -25.22 14.98
N GLU A 166 -32.85 -25.93 13.85
CA GLU A 166 -31.82 -26.04 12.82
C GLU A 166 -31.44 -24.66 12.25
N LYS A 167 -32.43 -23.80 11.95
CA LYS A 167 -32.18 -22.44 11.44
C LYS A 167 -31.50 -21.55 12.47
N ALA A 168 -31.91 -21.62 13.73
CA ALA A 168 -31.27 -20.87 14.82
C ALA A 168 -29.80 -21.27 14.98
N ASN A 169 -29.50 -22.58 14.91
CA ASN A 169 -28.14 -23.09 14.92
C ASN A 169 -27.32 -22.67 13.68
N GLU A 170 -27.94 -22.65 12.49
CA GLU A 170 -27.28 -22.17 11.26
C GLU A 170 -26.99 -20.66 11.32
N GLU A 171 -27.89 -19.86 11.89
CA GLU A 171 -27.72 -18.41 12.08
C GLU A 171 -26.65 -18.09 13.13
N ALA A 172 -26.64 -18.76 14.28
CA ALA A 172 -25.58 -18.65 15.28
C ALA A 172 -24.20 -19.04 14.70
N ARG A 173 -24.14 -20.07 13.85
CA ARG A 173 -22.91 -20.45 13.12
C ARG A 173 -22.46 -19.37 12.13
N LYS A 174 -23.40 -18.72 11.42
CA LYS A 174 -23.10 -17.59 10.52
C LYS A 174 -22.61 -16.36 11.29
N GLU A 175 -23.16 -16.09 12.47
CA GLU A 175 -22.72 -14.99 13.34
C GLU A 175 -21.34 -15.25 13.94
N SER A 176 -21.08 -16.45 14.45
CA SER A 176 -19.74 -16.88 14.89
C SER A 176 -18.68 -16.66 13.80
N LEU A 177 -18.97 -17.06 12.56
CA LEU A 177 -18.09 -16.85 11.40
C LEU A 177 -17.92 -15.36 11.04
N ARG A 178 -18.93 -14.52 11.25
CA ARG A 178 -18.81 -13.05 11.08
C ARG A 178 -17.88 -12.46 12.13
N MET A 179 -18.02 -12.86 13.40
CA MET A 179 -17.17 -12.39 14.50
C MET A 179 -15.71 -12.83 14.33
N GLU A 180 -15.47 -14.07 13.89
CA GLU A 180 -14.13 -14.56 13.57
C GLU A 180 -13.48 -13.75 12.44
N ARG A 181 -14.24 -13.45 11.37
CA ARG A 181 -13.77 -12.61 10.25
C ARG A 181 -13.52 -11.17 10.68
N ALA A 182 -14.36 -10.60 11.54
CA ALA A 182 -14.17 -9.25 12.08
C ALA A 182 -12.90 -9.16 12.93
N LYS A 183 -12.65 -10.15 13.80
CA LYS A 183 -11.41 -10.27 14.57
C LYS A 183 -10.19 -10.37 13.66
N LYS A 184 -10.20 -11.27 12.66
CA LYS A 184 -9.10 -11.42 11.69
C LYS A 184 -8.87 -10.14 10.86
N ALA A 185 -9.92 -9.40 10.51
CA ALA A 185 -9.79 -8.11 9.84
C ALA A 185 -9.19 -7.02 10.75
N GLN A 186 -9.52 -7.01 12.05
CA GLN A 186 -8.92 -6.10 13.02
C GLN A 186 -7.45 -6.43 13.30
N GLU A 187 -7.09 -7.71 13.37
CA GLU A 187 -5.71 -8.20 13.49
C GLU A 187 -4.90 -7.85 12.24
N ALA A 188 -5.45 -8.07 11.03
CA ALA A 188 -4.83 -7.67 9.78
C ALA A 188 -4.69 -6.15 9.63
N LYS A 189 -5.61 -5.35 10.19
CA LYS A 189 -5.44 -3.89 10.26
C LYS A 189 -4.26 -3.54 11.18
N LYS A 190 -4.25 -4.04 12.42
CA LYS A 190 -3.14 -3.79 13.37
C LYS A 190 -1.78 -4.15 12.76
N ALA A 191 -1.68 -5.28 12.06
CA ALA A 191 -0.45 -5.68 11.37
C ALA A 191 -0.01 -4.69 10.28
N ARG A 192 -0.95 -4.13 9.50
CA ARG A 192 -0.67 -3.05 8.53
C ARG A 192 -0.25 -1.76 9.23
N ASP A 193 -1.00 -1.32 10.24
CA ASP A 193 -0.71 -0.12 11.01
C ASP A 193 0.72 -0.21 11.63
N THR A 194 1.13 -1.38 12.12
CA THR A 194 2.49 -1.66 12.59
C THR A 194 3.54 -1.68 11.46
N GLN A 195 3.23 -2.29 10.31
CA GLN A 195 4.14 -2.31 9.16
C GLN A 195 4.37 -0.90 8.58
N GLU A 196 3.33 -0.07 8.52
CA GLU A 196 3.39 1.32 8.03
C GLU A 196 4.24 2.19 8.97
N MET A 197 4.08 2.06 10.30
CA MET A 197 4.96 2.71 11.27
C MET A 197 6.42 2.25 11.14
N ALA A 198 6.66 0.95 10.93
CA ALA A 198 8.02 0.43 10.74
C ALA A 198 8.66 0.94 9.44
N GLN A 199 7.92 0.99 8.33
CA GLN A 199 8.39 1.55 7.06
C GLN A 199 8.68 3.05 7.18
N LYS A 200 7.82 3.81 7.85
CA LYS A 200 8.06 5.24 8.11
C LYS A 200 9.31 5.47 8.97
N ALA A 201 9.51 4.66 10.01
CA ALA A 201 10.72 4.75 10.85
C ALA A 201 12.00 4.38 10.07
N GLU A 202 11.92 3.42 9.14
CA GLU A 202 13.04 3.10 8.24
C GLU A 202 13.33 4.25 7.27
N GLU A 203 12.29 4.89 6.72
CA GLU A 203 12.45 6.06 5.84
C GLU A 203 13.04 7.27 6.58
N GLU A 204 12.55 7.57 7.79
CA GLU A 204 13.08 8.62 8.66
C GLU A 204 14.56 8.37 9.02
N ALA A 205 14.92 7.11 9.34
CA ALA A 205 16.31 6.73 9.56
C ALA A 205 17.20 6.86 8.31
N ARG A 206 16.67 6.54 7.12
CA ARG A 206 17.37 6.74 5.83
C ARG A 206 17.56 8.23 5.51
N GLN A 207 16.54 9.06 5.75
CA GLN A 207 16.62 10.51 5.57
C GLN A 207 17.69 11.11 6.50
N LYS A 208 17.68 10.75 7.79
CA LYS A 208 18.70 11.19 8.76
C LYS A 208 20.11 10.73 8.38
N ALA A 209 20.28 9.48 7.95
CA ALA A 209 21.57 8.97 7.49
C ALA A 209 22.10 9.73 6.26
N LEU A 210 21.22 10.12 5.32
CA LEU A 210 21.58 10.94 4.17
C LEU A 210 21.95 12.38 4.56
N GLU A 211 21.33 12.95 5.59
CA GLU A 211 21.72 14.25 6.15
C GLU A 211 23.07 14.18 6.89
N GLU A 212 23.31 13.13 7.68
CA GLU A 212 24.61 12.86 8.32
C GLU A 212 25.73 12.64 7.27
N GLU A 213 25.45 11.96 6.14
CA GLU A 213 26.39 11.79 5.03
C GLU A 213 26.69 13.13 4.33
N LYS A 214 25.68 13.96 4.06
CA LYS A 214 25.86 15.32 3.51
C LYS A 214 26.69 16.20 4.45
N ALA A 215 26.41 16.16 5.76
CA ALA A 215 27.15 16.93 6.76
C ALA A 215 28.63 16.51 6.81
N ARG A 216 28.91 15.20 6.75
CA ARG A 216 30.28 14.67 6.65
C ARG A 216 31.00 15.17 5.41
N LYS A 217 30.38 15.08 4.22
CA LYS A 217 30.99 15.56 2.96
C LYS A 217 31.23 17.06 2.96
N ALA A 218 30.32 17.86 3.54
CA ALA A 218 30.52 19.30 3.69
C ALA A 218 31.67 19.63 4.67
N GLN A 219 31.85 18.85 5.73
CA GLN A 219 32.98 19.01 6.66
C GLN A 219 34.30 18.56 6.04
N GLU A 220 34.29 17.48 5.25
CA GLU A 220 35.45 16.97 4.51
C GLU A 220 35.89 17.95 3.42
N GLN A 221 34.94 18.50 2.65
CA GLN A 221 35.20 19.56 1.67
C GLN A 221 35.79 20.81 2.33
N LYS A 222 35.24 21.27 3.47
CA LYS A 222 35.80 22.40 4.21
C LYS A 222 37.25 22.15 4.66
N ARG A 223 37.57 20.94 5.13
CA ARG A 223 38.95 20.59 5.49
C ARG A 223 39.90 20.62 4.29
N LEU A 224 39.43 20.22 3.10
CA LEU A 224 40.21 20.32 1.86
C LEU A 224 40.37 21.78 1.40
N GLU A 225 39.36 22.63 1.59
CA GLU A 225 39.44 24.08 1.34
C GLU A 225 40.42 24.76 2.32
N GLU A 226 40.35 24.45 3.62
CA GLU A 226 41.30 24.90 4.65
C GLU A 226 42.74 24.43 4.38
N GLU A 227 42.92 23.19 3.91
CA GLU A 227 44.23 22.61 3.55
C GLU A 227 44.79 23.25 2.26
N GLN A 228 43.93 23.58 1.28
CA GLN A 228 44.31 24.33 0.08
C GLN A 228 44.69 25.78 0.40
N GLU A 229 43.93 26.48 1.26
CA GLU A 229 44.28 27.84 1.69
C GLU A 229 45.62 27.86 2.46
N ALA A 230 45.86 26.86 3.32
CA ALA A 230 47.14 26.70 4.00
C ALA A 230 48.31 26.42 3.04
N LEU A 231 48.12 25.59 2.01
CA LEU A 231 49.11 25.32 0.97
C LEU A 231 49.37 26.53 0.06
N GLU A 232 48.34 27.26 -0.35
CA GLU A 232 48.50 28.47 -1.15
C GLU A 232 49.21 29.57 -0.36
N LYS A 233 48.84 29.77 0.91
CA LYS A 233 49.54 30.70 1.80
C LYS A 233 51.00 30.31 2.00
N ALA A 234 51.30 29.03 2.24
CA ALA A 234 52.68 28.56 2.35
C ALA A 234 53.48 28.75 1.05
N ARG A 235 52.82 28.62 -0.12
CA ARG A 235 53.46 28.90 -1.42
C ARG A 235 53.76 30.39 -1.60
N LEU A 236 52.82 31.27 -1.24
CA LEU A 236 53.01 32.72 -1.28
C LEU A 236 54.08 33.20 -0.28
N GLU A 237 54.17 32.58 0.89
CA GLU A 237 55.21 32.87 1.88
C GLU A 237 56.60 32.42 1.40
N ALA A 238 56.69 31.26 0.74
CA ALA A 238 57.92 30.81 0.06
C ALA A 238 58.30 31.70 -1.14
N GLU A 239 57.33 32.12 -1.95
CA GLU A 239 57.52 33.02 -3.09
C GLU A 239 57.99 34.42 -2.64
N ALA A 240 57.45 34.93 -1.52
CA ALA A 240 57.91 36.16 -0.89
C ALA A 240 59.34 36.05 -0.33
N LEU A 241 59.69 34.92 0.28
CA LEU A 241 61.06 34.66 0.75
C LEU A 241 62.05 34.52 -0.43
N GLU A 242 61.66 33.91 -1.54
CA GLU A 242 62.50 33.85 -2.74
C GLU A 242 62.70 35.25 -3.37
N ALA A 243 61.64 36.07 -3.40
CA ALA A 243 61.71 37.45 -3.85
C ALA A 243 62.59 38.31 -2.93
N GLN A 244 62.50 38.14 -1.61
CA GLN A 244 63.39 38.81 -0.65
C GLN A 244 64.86 38.43 -0.89
N ARG A 245 65.17 37.14 -1.07
CA ARG A 245 66.55 36.68 -1.30
C ARG A 245 67.13 37.23 -2.61
N LYS A 246 66.32 37.33 -3.67
CA LYS A 246 66.72 37.99 -4.93
C LYS A 246 66.95 39.50 -4.75
N ALA A 247 66.12 40.19 -3.98
CA ALA A 247 66.32 41.60 -3.67
C ALA A 247 67.58 41.85 -2.81
N GLU A 248 67.90 40.94 -1.89
CA GLU A 248 69.14 40.97 -1.11
C GLU A 248 70.38 40.67 -1.98
N GLU A 249 70.29 39.71 -2.90
CA GLU A 249 71.34 39.39 -3.88
C GLU A 249 71.59 40.54 -4.87
N GLU A 250 70.53 41.18 -5.39
CA GLU A 250 70.65 42.38 -6.23
C GLU A 250 71.22 43.58 -5.46
N ALA A 251 70.86 43.74 -4.17
CA ALA A 251 71.41 44.80 -3.33
C ALA A 251 72.88 44.57 -2.97
N GLU A 252 73.30 43.33 -2.70
CA GLU A 252 74.72 43.01 -2.48
C GLU A 252 75.52 43.18 -3.78
N LYS A 253 74.99 42.73 -4.93
CA LYS A 253 75.60 42.96 -6.23
C LYS A 253 75.76 44.45 -6.53
N ALA A 254 74.74 45.27 -6.28
CA ALA A 254 74.83 46.72 -6.44
C ALA A 254 75.86 47.36 -5.49
N ARG A 255 76.03 46.84 -4.26
CA ARG A 255 77.09 47.28 -3.34
C ARG A 255 78.48 46.93 -3.88
N LEU A 256 78.67 45.72 -4.41
CA LEU A 256 79.94 45.28 -5.00
C LEU A 256 80.28 46.04 -6.28
N GLU A 257 79.30 46.31 -7.16
CA GLU A 257 79.49 47.14 -8.34
C GLU A 257 79.88 48.58 -7.96
N ALA A 258 79.28 49.15 -6.90
CA ALA A 258 79.67 50.46 -6.37
C ALA A 258 81.08 50.47 -5.75
N GLU A 259 81.45 49.41 -5.02
CA GLU A 259 82.79 49.25 -4.41
C GLU A 259 83.89 49.13 -5.48
N VAL A 260 83.65 48.38 -6.55
CA VAL A 260 84.53 48.31 -7.73
C VAL A 260 84.65 49.69 -8.40
N LEU A 261 83.55 50.43 -8.55
CA LEU A 261 83.55 51.78 -9.13
C LEU A 261 84.31 52.81 -8.25
N GLU A 262 84.33 52.63 -6.93
CA GLU A 262 85.12 53.46 -6.03
C GLU A 262 86.60 53.08 -6.07
N ALA A 263 86.92 51.77 -6.05
CA ALA A 263 88.29 51.28 -6.21
C ALA A 263 88.92 51.71 -7.55
N GLN A 264 88.14 51.69 -8.64
CA GLN A 264 88.57 52.17 -9.95
C GLN A 264 88.89 53.67 -9.95
N LYS A 265 88.08 54.49 -9.27
CA LYS A 265 88.37 55.94 -9.11
C LYS A 265 89.63 56.19 -8.29
N ARG A 266 89.85 55.45 -7.20
CA ARG A 266 91.09 55.54 -6.42
C ARG A 266 92.31 55.16 -7.27
N ALA A 267 92.21 54.11 -8.09
CA ALA A 267 93.28 53.71 -9.01
C ALA A 267 93.57 54.77 -10.10
N GLU A 268 92.54 55.44 -10.64
CA GLU A 268 92.74 56.58 -11.56
C GLU A 268 93.39 57.79 -10.86
N GLU A 269 93.01 58.07 -9.60
CA GLU A 269 93.57 59.16 -8.80
C GLU A 269 95.03 58.89 -8.39
N GLU A 270 95.36 57.65 -8.00
CA GLU A 270 96.73 57.19 -7.76
C GLU A 270 97.58 57.25 -9.03
N ALA A 271 97.06 56.79 -10.18
CA ALA A 271 97.75 56.89 -11.46
C ALA A 271 97.97 58.35 -11.92
N LYS A 272 97.06 59.26 -11.56
CA LYS A 272 97.21 60.70 -11.81
C LYS A 272 98.24 61.34 -10.87
N ASN A 273 98.26 60.97 -9.60
CA ASN A 273 99.27 61.44 -8.64
C ASN A 273 100.66 60.93 -9.00
N ALA A 274 100.80 59.67 -9.42
CA ALA A 274 102.06 59.10 -9.92
C ALA A 274 102.59 59.84 -11.17
N ARG A 275 101.70 60.33 -12.05
CA ARG A 275 102.11 61.19 -13.18
C ARG A 275 102.61 62.56 -12.71
N LEU A 276 101.93 63.20 -11.77
CA LEU A 276 102.35 64.49 -11.20
C LEU A 276 103.67 64.37 -10.42
N GLU A 277 103.90 63.25 -9.74
CA GLU A 277 105.17 62.97 -9.05
C GLU A 277 106.31 62.68 -10.03
N ALA A 278 106.04 61.97 -11.14
CA ALA A 278 107.00 61.80 -12.23
C ALA A 278 107.36 63.13 -12.92
N GLU A 279 106.37 63.99 -13.19
CA GLU A 279 106.58 65.34 -13.75
C GLU A 279 107.39 66.23 -12.79
N ALA A 280 107.14 66.15 -11.48
CA ALA A 280 107.91 66.86 -10.46
C ALA A 280 109.36 66.32 -10.31
N LEU A 281 109.58 65.03 -10.54
CA LEU A 281 110.93 64.44 -10.60
C LEU A 281 111.67 64.84 -11.89
N GLU A 282 110.97 64.95 -13.01
CA GLU A 282 111.53 65.42 -14.28
C GLU A 282 111.92 66.91 -14.20
N GLN A 283 111.08 67.77 -13.62
CA GLN A 283 111.44 69.18 -13.36
C GLN A 283 112.63 69.30 -12.39
N LYS A 284 112.72 68.46 -11.35
CA LYS A 284 113.91 68.41 -10.49
C LYS A 284 115.16 68.02 -11.25
N ARG A 285 115.10 67.01 -12.11
CA ARG A 285 116.23 66.61 -12.97
C ARG A 285 116.66 67.74 -13.92
N ILE A 286 115.72 68.49 -14.50
CA ILE A 286 116.04 69.63 -15.37
C ILE A 286 116.79 70.72 -14.59
N ILE A 287 116.30 71.08 -13.39
CA ILE A 287 116.95 72.09 -12.52
C ILE A 287 118.34 71.63 -12.05
N GLU A 288 118.50 70.33 -11.76
CA GLU A 288 119.78 69.74 -11.35
C GLU A 288 120.76 69.62 -12.52
N GLU A 289 120.28 69.35 -13.74
CA GLU A 289 121.10 69.35 -14.96
C GLU A 289 121.50 70.77 -15.39
N GLU A 290 120.62 71.76 -15.30
CA GLU A 290 121.00 73.18 -15.51
C GLU A 290 122.05 73.63 -14.51
N ARG A 291 121.91 73.24 -13.23
CA ARG A 291 122.93 73.52 -12.21
C ARG A 291 124.26 72.84 -12.54
N LEU A 292 124.25 71.55 -12.91
CA LEU A 292 125.46 70.82 -13.29
C LEU A 292 126.12 71.42 -14.54
N ARG A 293 125.34 71.93 -15.51
CA ARG A 293 125.87 72.67 -16.67
C ARG A 293 126.50 74.00 -16.25
N ALA A 294 125.89 74.77 -15.35
CA ALA A 294 126.46 76.02 -14.85
C ALA A 294 127.72 75.81 -13.97
N GLU A 295 127.79 74.69 -13.27
CA GLU A 295 128.97 74.27 -12.48
C GLU A 295 130.08 73.76 -13.41
N ALA A 296 129.74 73.02 -14.48
CA ALA A 296 130.65 72.63 -15.55
C ALA A 296 131.19 73.84 -16.34
N GLU A 297 130.36 74.84 -16.68
CA GLU A 297 130.81 76.05 -17.40
C GLU A 297 131.77 76.92 -16.55
N ARG A 298 131.65 76.86 -15.22
CA ARG A 298 132.65 77.45 -14.31
C ARG A 298 133.96 76.67 -14.33
N LEU A 299 133.90 75.34 -14.21
CA LEU A 299 135.07 74.47 -14.29
C LEU A 299 135.77 74.56 -15.64
N GLU A 300 135.02 74.66 -16.74
CA GLU A 300 135.54 74.81 -18.10
C GLU A 300 136.27 76.15 -18.25
N ARG A 301 135.77 77.25 -17.67
CA ARG A 301 136.52 78.52 -17.63
C ARG A 301 137.76 78.48 -16.76
N GLU A 302 137.71 77.87 -15.57
CA GLU A 302 138.90 77.69 -14.71
C GLU A 302 139.96 76.81 -15.42
N LEU A 303 139.52 75.71 -16.07
CA LEU A 303 140.38 74.84 -16.87
C LEU A 303 140.95 75.55 -18.12
N GLN A 304 140.19 76.48 -18.73
CA GLN A 304 140.62 77.20 -19.93
C GLN A 304 141.65 78.30 -19.61
N GLU A 305 141.56 78.96 -18.45
CA GLU A 305 142.64 79.83 -17.93
C GLU A 305 143.91 79.00 -17.61
N GLU A 306 143.75 77.79 -17.07
CA GLU A 306 144.89 76.88 -16.81
C GLU A 306 145.50 76.31 -18.11
N LEU A 307 144.68 76.03 -19.13
CA LEU A 307 145.12 75.63 -20.48
C LEU A 307 145.85 76.76 -21.22
N GLU A 308 145.40 78.02 -21.12
CA GLU A 308 146.15 79.14 -21.72
C GLU A 308 147.49 79.40 -20.99
N SER A 309 147.58 79.08 -19.69
CA SER A 309 148.84 79.04 -18.96
C SER A 309 149.76 77.91 -19.45
N ASN A 310 149.24 76.69 -19.62
CA ASN A 310 150.05 75.51 -19.95
C ASN A 310 150.40 75.37 -21.45
N GLN A 311 149.54 75.81 -22.37
CA GLN A 311 149.84 75.89 -23.82
C GLN A 311 150.92 76.92 -24.19
N LYS A 312 151.42 77.69 -23.21
CA LYS A 312 152.63 78.51 -23.34
C LYS A 312 153.91 77.70 -23.10
N ASN A 313 153.82 76.58 -22.37
CA ASN A 313 154.93 75.69 -22.05
C ASN A 313 154.95 74.46 -22.99
N GLU A 314 153.79 73.91 -23.35
CA GLU A 314 153.65 72.67 -24.13
C GLU A 314 153.73 72.86 -25.66
N ARG A 315 154.42 73.91 -26.12
CA ARG A 315 154.84 74.04 -27.54
C ARG A 315 156.25 73.52 -27.81
N GLU A 316 156.91 72.96 -26.78
CA GLU A 316 158.27 72.40 -26.86
C GLU A 316 158.32 70.86 -26.81
N MET A 317 157.18 70.17 -26.62
CA MET A 317 157.03 68.71 -26.77
C MET A 317 155.82 68.45 -27.67
N GLU A 318 156.01 68.13 -28.95
CA GLU A 318 156.20 66.77 -29.47
C GLU A 318 154.89 65.95 -29.34
N ASN A 319 154.07 65.85 -30.40
CA ASN A 319 154.26 64.93 -31.55
C ASN A 319 154.53 63.47 -31.15
N GLU A 320 153.54 62.73 -30.63
CA GLU A 320 153.37 61.28 -30.91
C GLU A 320 151.98 60.74 -30.47
N VAL A 321 151.38 59.86 -31.30
CA VAL A 321 150.37 58.79 -31.01
C VAL A 321 149.01 59.20 -30.34
N LEU A 322 147.77 58.96 -30.84
CA LEU A 322 147.04 57.92 -31.63
C LEU A 322 146.44 56.71 -30.84
N GLU A 323 145.13 56.43 -31.04
CA GLU A 323 144.43 55.09 -30.99
C GLU A 323 144.35 54.39 -29.58
N ASP A 324 143.50 53.40 -29.21
CA ASP A 324 142.27 52.71 -29.72
C ASP A 324 141.67 51.79 -28.57
N VAL A 325 140.44 51.22 -28.50
CA VAL A 325 139.10 51.45 -29.13
C VAL A 325 137.97 50.59 -28.47
N PHE A 326 136.73 51.12 -28.36
CA PHE A 326 135.39 50.42 -28.32
C PHE A 326 135.00 49.45 -27.15
N ILE A 327 133.82 48.78 -27.07
CA ILE A 327 132.34 49.06 -27.15
C ILE A 327 131.57 47.77 -26.67
N ASN A 328 130.26 47.88 -26.32
CA ASN A 328 129.13 46.86 -26.27
C ASN A 328 128.41 46.80 -24.90
N LEU A 329 127.07 46.82 -24.74
CA LEU A 329 125.92 46.05 -25.36
C LEU A 329 125.78 44.61 -24.77
N GLU A 330 124.60 44.03 -24.54
CA GLU A 330 123.24 44.31 -25.06
C GLU A 330 122.07 43.91 -24.09
N GLU A 331 120.83 43.82 -24.59
CA GLU A 331 119.51 43.75 -23.87
C GLU A 331 119.19 42.38 -23.18
N ASP A 332 118.02 42.07 -22.54
CA ASP A 332 116.69 41.92 -23.18
C ASP A 332 115.46 41.55 -22.26
N LYS A 333 114.24 41.96 -22.71
CA LYS A 333 112.85 41.43 -22.53
C LYS A 333 112.09 41.21 -21.18
N LYS A 334 110.74 41.12 -21.32
CA LYS A 334 109.62 40.93 -20.34
C LYS A 334 108.59 39.86 -20.89
N PRO A 335 107.29 39.82 -20.53
CA PRO A 335 106.62 39.15 -19.37
C PRO A 335 105.52 38.11 -19.79
N ASP A 336 104.73 37.55 -18.85
CA ASP A 336 103.22 37.61 -18.82
C ASP A 336 102.45 36.54 -18.00
N PHE A 337 101.25 36.95 -17.50
CA PHE A 337 100.00 36.21 -17.17
C PHE A 337 99.91 34.98 -16.20
N GLN A 338 98.70 34.46 -15.89
CA GLN A 338 97.78 34.89 -14.80
C GLN A 338 96.68 33.81 -14.47
N VAL A 339 96.01 33.92 -13.29
CA VAL A 339 94.67 33.37 -12.92
C VAL A 339 94.51 31.86 -12.60
N ALA A 340 93.54 31.53 -11.72
CA ALA A 340 93.15 30.19 -11.23
C ALA A 340 91.60 30.03 -11.11
N GLY A 341 91.10 28.82 -10.75
CA GLY A 341 89.66 28.50 -10.65
C GLY A 341 89.30 27.42 -9.59
N HIS A 342 88.01 27.19 -9.31
CA HIS A 342 87.49 26.65 -8.03
C HIS A 342 86.45 25.50 -8.14
N ASN A 343 86.35 24.69 -7.07
CA ASN A 343 85.13 24.03 -6.50
C ASN A 343 84.40 22.91 -7.31
N THR A 344 83.37 22.22 -6.78
CA THR A 344 83.29 21.18 -5.68
C THR A 344 81.95 20.41 -5.80
N TYR A 345 81.70 19.38 -4.96
CA TYR A 345 80.41 18.66 -4.72
C TYR A 345 79.92 17.67 -5.80
N GLU A 346 79.07 16.65 -5.53
CA GLU A 346 79.01 15.68 -4.40
C GLU A 346 78.16 14.43 -4.80
N HIS A 347 77.81 13.58 -3.82
CA HIS A 347 76.97 12.36 -3.94
C HIS A 347 75.47 12.67 -4.27
N GLN A 348 74.55 11.73 -4.54
CA GLN A 348 74.28 10.48 -3.81
C GLN A 348 73.41 9.45 -4.57
N GLU A 349 73.33 8.23 -4.03
CA GLU A 349 72.72 7.03 -4.62
C GLU A 349 71.20 6.89 -4.36
N VAL A 350 70.54 6.03 -5.14
CA VAL A 350 69.12 5.66 -4.96
C VAL A 350 69.01 4.22 -4.42
N VAL A 351 68.31 4.04 -3.29
CA VAL A 351 67.98 2.72 -2.72
C VAL A 351 66.47 2.46 -2.83
N PRO A 352 66.01 1.33 -3.42
CA PRO A 352 64.60 1.00 -3.49
C PRO A 352 64.08 0.40 -2.18
N ILE A 353 62.89 0.83 -1.75
CA ILE A 353 62.18 0.26 -0.60
C ILE A 353 61.45 -1.01 -1.04
N VAL A 354 61.74 -2.14 -0.40
CA VAL A 354 60.97 -3.39 -0.54
C VAL A 354 59.72 -3.30 0.34
N VAL A 355 58.54 -3.55 -0.23
CA VAL A 355 57.25 -3.55 0.49
C VAL A 355 56.80 -4.99 0.73
N ASP A 356 56.25 -5.27 1.92
CA ASP A 356 55.89 -6.61 2.37
C ASP A 356 54.67 -7.21 1.62
N ASP A 357 55.00 -8.04 0.63
CA ASP A 357 54.16 -8.76 -0.36
C ASP A 357 53.13 -9.76 0.23
N LYS A 358 52.81 -9.64 1.52
CA LYS A 358 51.94 -10.52 2.31
C LYS A 358 50.61 -9.89 2.68
N ALA A 359 50.57 -8.58 2.96
CA ALA A 359 49.35 -7.90 3.38
C ALA A 359 48.31 -7.77 2.25
N GLU A 360 48.76 -7.45 1.03
CA GLU A 360 47.87 -7.27 -0.12
C GLU A 360 47.21 -8.58 -0.56
N LYS A 361 47.93 -9.70 -0.50
CA LYS A 361 47.40 -11.02 -0.85
C LYS A 361 46.25 -11.46 0.06
N GLU A 362 46.30 -11.12 1.34
CA GLU A 362 45.19 -11.41 2.26
C GLU A 362 43.97 -10.49 2.01
N GLN A 363 44.18 -9.23 1.58
CA GLN A 363 43.09 -8.35 1.17
C GLN A 363 42.44 -8.82 -0.15
N MET A 364 43.25 -9.22 -1.13
CA MET A 364 42.79 -9.78 -2.41
C MET A 364 41.89 -11.01 -2.20
N LEU A 365 42.34 -11.98 -1.38
CA LEU A 365 41.57 -13.18 -1.06
C LEU A 365 40.21 -12.84 -0.40
N LYS A 366 40.19 -11.86 0.52
CA LYS A 366 38.96 -11.38 1.17
C LYS A 366 38.02 -10.63 0.22
N GLN A 367 38.53 -9.99 -0.83
CA GLN A 367 37.69 -9.44 -1.90
C GLN A 367 37.10 -10.55 -2.79
N GLU A 368 37.88 -11.57 -3.12
CA GLU A 368 37.46 -12.68 -3.99
C GLU A 368 36.37 -13.54 -3.31
N GLU A 369 36.50 -13.82 -2.02
CA GLU A 369 35.43 -14.44 -1.23
C GLU A 369 34.12 -13.63 -1.27
N ARG A 370 34.20 -12.30 -1.14
CA ARG A 370 33.01 -11.42 -1.21
C ARG A 370 32.36 -11.48 -2.59
N LYS A 371 33.15 -11.45 -3.67
CA LYS A 371 32.67 -11.63 -5.05
C LYS A 371 31.99 -12.99 -5.25
N SER A 372 32.59 -14.07 -4.74
CA SER A 372 32.04 -15.44 -4.79
C SER A 372 30.71 -15.59 -4.05
N ARG A 373 30.57 -14.98 -2.86
CA ARG A 373 29.31 -14.96 -2.09
C ARG A 373 28.21 -14.18 -2.83
N LEU A 374 28.55 -13.01 -3.40
CA LEU A 374 27.61 -12.18 -4.16
C LEU A 374 27.11 -12.87 -5.45
N ALA A 375 28.01 -13.55 -6.17
CA ALA A 375 27.65 -14.31 -7.37
C ALA A 375 26.63 -15.43 -7.08
N LYS A 376 26.82 -16.17 -5.97
CA LYS A 376 25.89 -17.22 -5.52
C LYS A 376 24.51 -16.66 -5.14
N GLN A 377 24.44 -15.45 -4.58
CA GLN A 377 23.16 -14.78 -4.30
C GLN A 377 22.43 -14.36 -5.60
N MET A 378 23.14 -13.79 -6.57
CA MET A 378 22.55 -13.48 -7.88
C MET A 378 22.06 -14.73 -8.61
N GLU A 379 22.80 -15.84 -8.57
CA GLU A 379 22.38 -17.11 -9.18
C GLU A 379 21.07 -17.65 -8.56
N GLN A 380 20.87 -17.46 -7.25
CA GLN A 380 19.64 -17.85 -6.56
C GLN A 380 18.43 -16.98 -6.96
N GLU A 381 18.59 -15.65 -7.02
CA GLU A 381 17.52 -14.75 -7.47
C GLU A 381 17.17 -14.97 -8.95
N ILE A 382 18.15 -15.23 -9.84
CA ILE A 382 17.90 -15.60 -11.24
C ILE A 382 17.06 -16.89 -11.33
N LYS A 383 17.40 -17.94 -10.57
CA LYS A 383 16.63 -19.20 -10.52
C LYS A 383 15.21 -19.01 -9.97
N LYS A 384 15.02 -18.09 -9.02
CA LYS A 384 13.72 -17.72 -8.43
C LYS A 384 12.86 -16.94 -9.42
N ALA A 385 13.40 -15.92 -10.08
CA ALA A 385 12.73 -15.15 -11.12
C ALA A 385 12.29 -16.03 -12.30
N LYS A 386 13.15 -16.96 -12.73
CA LYS A 386 12.82 -17.91 -13.81
C LYS A 386 11.60 -18.79 -13.44
N ARG A 387 11.57 -19.35 -12.23
CA ARG A 387 10.42 -20.14 -11.74
C ARG A 387 9.13 -19.32 -11.69
N GLU A 388 9.21 -18.04 -11.32
CA GLU A 388 8.05 -17.15 -11.31
C GLU A 388 7.55 -16.83 -12.73
N GLN A 389 8.44 -16.71 -13.71
CA GLN A 389 8.08 -16.59 -15.12
C GLN A 389 7.45 -17.88 -15.67
N GLU A 390 8.06 -19.05 -15.40
CA GLU A 390 7.53 -20.38 -15.77
C GLU A 390 6.11 -20.59 -15.17
N ALA A 391 5.88 -20.18 -13.92
CA ALA A 391 4.54 -20.22 -13.31
C ALA A 391 3.53 -19.26 -13.96
N LYS A 392 3.97 -18.06 -14.37
CA LYS A 392 3.11 -17.09 -15.10
C LYS A 392 2.79 -17.55 -16.52
N GLU A 393 3.67 -18.30 -17.17
CA GLU A 393 3.39 -18.93 -18.47
C GLU A 393 2.50 -20.16 -18.34
N ALA A 394 2.67 -20.98 -17.30
CA ALA A 394 1.75 -22.08 -16.99
C ALA A 394 0.31 -21.56 -16.77
N LEU A 395 0.14 -20.43 -16.07
CA LEU A 395 -1.15 -19.75 -15.87
C LEU A 395 -1.76 -19.13 -17.16
N LYS A 396 -0.95 -18.86 -18.19
CA LYS A 396 -1.44 -18.40 -19.51
C LYS A 396 -1.77 -19.57 -20.45
N ASN A 397 -1.00 -20.64 -20.35
CA ASN A 397 -1.06 -21.81 -21.23
C ASN A 397 -1.89 -22.95 -20.65
N GLU A 398 -2.44 -22.82 -19.43
CA GLU A 398 -3.41 -23.76 -18.88
C GLU A 398 -4.59 -23.86 -19.87
N PRO A 399 -4.80 -25.03 -20.52
CA PRO A 399 -5.73 -25.11 -21.62
C PRO A 399 -7.14 -24.91 -21.07
N VAL A 400 -7.78 -23.80 -21.45
CA VAL A 400 -9.16 -23.49 -21.10
C VAL A 400 -10.04 -24.62 -21.64
N LYS A 401 -10.28 -25.62 -20.79
CA LYS A 401 -11.20 -26.71 -21.05
C LYS A 401 -12.54 -26.06 -21.33
N LYS A 402 -12.96 -26.13 -22.59
CA LYS A 402 -14.30 -25.73 -23.04
C LYS A 402 -15.31 -26.72 -22.47
N VAL A 403 -15.54 -26.62 -21.16
CA VAL A 403 -16.78 -27.09 -20.54
C VAL A 403 -17.88 -26.31 -21.23
N ASP A 404 -18.76 -27.01 -21.95
CA ASP A 404 -19.89 -26.41 -22.66
C ASP A 404 -20.92 -25.87 -21.66
N LEU A 405 -20.59 -24.72 -21.08
CA LEU A 405 -21.46 -23.92 -20.22
C LEU A 405 -22.61 -23.41 -21.11
N PRO A 406 -23.84 -23.92 -20.93
CA PRO A 406 -24.94 -23.56 -21.81
C PRO A 406 -25.21 -22.05 -21.74
N LYS A 407 -25.66 -21.46 -22.85
CA LYS A 407 -25.81 -20.00 -23.12
C LYS A 407 -26.87 -19.29 -22.22
N LYS A 408 -26.74 -19.43 -20.89
CA LYS A 408 -27.72 -19.06 -19.86
C LYS A 408 -28.05 -17.57 -19.83
N ASN A 409 -27.17 -16.69 -20.31
CA ASN A 409 -27.42 -15.25 -20.32
C ASN A 409 -28.34 -14.78 -21.47
N LYS A 410 -28.55 -15.58 -22.53
CA LYS A 410 -29.55 -15.25 -23.58
C LYS A 410 -30.95 -15.71 -23.16
N MET A 411 -31.10 -16.98 -22.74
CA MET A 411 -32.35 -17.51 -22.18
C MET A 411 -32.88 -16.70 -20.99
N LYS A 412 -32.01 -16.22 -20.09
CA LYS A 412 -32.44 -15.36 -18.97
C LYS A 412 -33.20 -14.11 -19.43
N LYS A 413 -32.80 -13.44 -20.52
CA LYS A 413 -33.52 -12.25 -21.02
C LYS A 413 -34.88 -12.61 -21.61
N GLU A 414 -34.96 -13.70 -22.39
CA GLU A 414 -36.24 -14.15 -22.97
C GLU A 414 -37.24 -14.62 -21.91
N VAL A 415 -36.77 -15.35 -20.88
CA VAL A 415 -37.61 -15.76 -19.75
C VAL A 415 -38.06 -14.56 -18.92
N LEU A 416 -37.17 -13.60 -18.65
CA LEU A 416 -37.54 -12.38 -17.92
C LEU A 416 -38.56 -11.54 -18.69
N ASN A 417 -38.40 -11.38 -20.00
CA ASN A 417 -39.36 -10.68 -20.86
C ASN A 417 -40.73 -11.39 -20.89
N LYS A 418 -40.77 -12.73 -20.99
CA LYS A 418 -42.02 -13.51 -20.92
C LYS A 418 -42.73 -13.35 -19.57
N ILE A 419 -41.98 -13.30 -18.47
CA ILE A 419 -42.51 -13.03 -17.13
C ILE A 419 -43.07 -11.60 -17.04
N LEU A 420 -42.33 -10.59 -17.52
CA LEU A 420 -42.82 -9.20 -17.57
C LEU A 420 -44.12 -9.07 -18.39
N LEU A 421 -44.19 -9.70 -19.57
CA LEU A 421 -45.37 -9.63 -20.43
C LEU A 421 -46.61 -10.25 -19.75
N SER A 422 -46.42 -11.39 -19.07
CA SER A 422 -47.47 -12.06 -18.28
C SER A 422 -47.97 -11.18 -17.13
N LEU A 423 -47.06 -10.55 -16.38
CA LEU A 423 -47.43 -9.63 -15.30
C LEU A 423 -48.17 -8.38 -15.84
N PHE A 424 -47.77 -7.86 -17.01
CA PHE A 424 -48.43 -6.71 -17.63
C PHE A 424 -49.86 -7.05 -18.08
N ALA A 425 -50.06 -8.23 -18.69
CA ALA A 425 -51.39 -8.73 -19.05
C ALA A 425 -52.29 -8.94 -17.82
N LEU A 426 -51.75 -9.45 -16.71
CA LEU A 426 -52.48 -9.60 -15.44
C LEU A 426 -52.94 -8.25 -14.87
N VAL A 427 -52.10 -7.22 -14.94
CA VAL A 427 -52.46 -5.85 -14.50
C VAL A 427 -53.61 -5.28 -15.35
N ILE A 428 -53.57 -5.46 -16.68
CA ILE A 428 -54.65 -5.04 -17.59
C ILE A 428 -55.95 -5.78 -17.29
N LEU A 429 -55.89 -7.10 -17.01
CA LEU A 429 -57.07 -7.88 -16.65
C LEU A 429 -57.71 -7.37 -15.35
N ILE A 430 -56.90 -7.05 -14.34
CA ILE A 430 -57.37 -6.52 -13.05
C ILE A 430 -58.01 -5.12 -13.23
N THR A 431 -57.42 -4.22 -14.03
CA THR A 431 -58.02 -2.90 -14.26
C THR A 431 -59.30 -2.98 -15.09
N LEU A 432 -59.42 -3.90 -16.04
CA LEU A 432 -60.68 -4.17 -16.75
C LEU A 432 -61.77 -4.70 -15.82
N ILE A 433 -61.46 -5.64 -14.91
CA ILE A 433 -62.41 -6.15 -13.92
C ILE A 433 -62.89 -5.03 -12.99
N LEU A 434 -61.99 -4.14 -12.54
CA LEU A 434 -62.35 -2.97 -11.74
C LEU A 434 -63.20 -1.97 -12.51
N LEU A 435 -62.92 -1.73 -13.80
CA LEU A 435 -63.72 -0.85 -14.65
C LEU A 435 -65.14 -1.40 -14.84
N ILE A 436 -65.28 -2.70 -15.10
CA ILE A 436 -66.58 -3.37 -15.20
C ILE A 436 -67.34 -3.27 -13.87
N TYR A 437 -66.69 -3.53 -12.73
CA TYR A 437 -67.29 -3.40 -11.40
C TYR A 437 -67.79 -1.98 -11.11
N LEU A 438 -67.05 -0.95 -11.50
CA LEU A 438 -67.46 0.45 -11.36
C LEU A 438 -68.62 0.84 -12.30
N LEU A 439 -68.69 0.26 -13.49
CA LEU A 439 -69.80 0.46 -14.42
C LEU A 439 -71.08 -0.27 -13.95
N SER A 440 -70.96 -1.51 -13.47
CA SER A 440 -72.08 -2.30 -12.95
C SER A 440 -72.66 -1.77 -11.64
N ASN A 441 -71.84 -1.15 -10.79
CA ASN A 441 -72.29 -0.49 -9.55
C ASN A 441 -72.65 1.00 -9.73
N ARG A 442 -72.74 1.50 -10.97
CA ARG A 442 -73.22 2.86 -11.22
C ARG A 442 -74.75 2.87 -10.97
N PRO A 443 -75.26 3.60 -9.96
CA PRO A 443 -76.70 3.61 -9.70
C PRO A 443 -77.43 4.19 -10.91
N SER A 444 -78.55 3.56 -11.29
CA SER A 444 -79.45 4.07 -12.31
C SER A 444 -80.09 5.38 -11.83
N ALA A 445 -79.77 6.47 -12.52
CA ALA A 445 -80.41 7.77 -12.40
C ALA A 445 -81.49 7.92 -13.47
#